data_AF-A0A9D6P1R5-F1
#
_entry.id   AF-A0A9D6P1R5-F1
#
_cell.length_a   1.000
_cell.length_b   1.000
_cell.length_c   1.000
_cell.angle_alpha   90.00
_cell.angle_beta   90.00
_cell.angle_gamma   90.00
#
_symmetry.space_group_name_H-M   'P 1'
#
loop_
_entity.id
_entity.type
_entity.pdbx_description
1 polymer ?
#
loop_
_entity_poly.entity_id
_entity_poly.type
_entity_poly.pdbx_seq_one_letter_code
_entity_poly.pdbx_strand_id
1 'polypeptide(L)' 'MSKSSIPKIIRVRLHQEEDGTYWAESPDAAGCFTVGETIDETLRSMQDAVRTHFELPTATPIRLEPDLSAKLSLT' A
#
# COMPACT_ATOMS: atom_id res chain seq x y z
N MET A 1 10.89 -22.61 -10.31
CA MET A 1 10.12 -21.40 -9.97
C MET A 1 9.73 -21.51 -8.51
N SER A 2 10.61 -21.00 -7.65
CA SER A 2 10.44 -20.96 -6.20
C SER A 2 9.11 -20.31 -5.88
N LYS A 3 8.20 -21.06 -5.26
CA LYS A 3 6.93 -20.54 -4.75
C LYS A 3 7.27 -19.53 -3.65
N SER A 4 7.51 -18.28 -4.03
CA SER A 4 7.69 -17.19 -3.09
C SER A 4 6.41 -17.10 -2.29
N SER A 5 6.52 -17.23 -0.98
CA SER A 5 5.38 -17.22 -0.06
C SER A 5 4.65 -15.88 -0.18
N ILE A 6 3.55 -15.88 -0.93
CA ILE A 6 2.76 -14.69 -1.22
C ILE A 6 2.28 -14.11 0.12
N PRO A 7 2.67 -12.88 0.49
CA PRO A 7 2.20 -12.28 1.71
C PRO A 7 0.70 -12.01 1.59
N LYS A 8 -0.09 -12.64 2.46
CA LYS A 8 -1.54 -12.41 2.52
C LYS A 8 -1.90 -11.06 3.15
N ILE A 9 -1.00 -10.55 3.99
CA ILE A 9 -1.16 -9.30 4.73
C ILE A 9 0.03 -8.42 4.39
N ILE A 10 -0.26 -7.19 3.97
CA ILE A 10 0.73 -6.21 3.54
C ILE A 10 0.56 -4.97 4.41
N ARG A 11 1.63 -4.59 5.11
CA ARG A 11 1.63 -3.36 5.90
C ARG A 11 1.75 -2.18 4.96
N VAL A 12 0.93 -1.17 5.21
CA VAL A 12 0.91 0.05 4.40
C VAL A 12 0.99 1.23 5.36
N ARG A 13 1.91 2.16 5.17
CA ARG A 13 1.91 3.44 5.89
C ARG A 13 1.09 4.42 5.09
N LEU A 14 0.10 5.02 5.72
CA LEU A 14 -0.76 6.02 5.09
C LEU A 14 -0.42 7.40 5.62
N HIS A 15 -0.16 8.31 4.70
CA HIS A 15 0.21 9.69 4.96
C HIS A 15 -0.86 10.61 4.39
N GLN A 16 -1.10 11.72 5.08
CA GLN A 16 -1.99 12.77 4.62
C GLN A 16 -1.16 14.03 4.40
N GLU A 17 -1.31 14.65 3.25
CA GLU A 17 -0.65 15.89 2.88
C GLU A 17 -1.48 17.12 3.31
N GLU A 18 -0.85 18.31 3.28
CA GLU A 18 -1.47 19.58 3.68
C GLU A 18 -2.67 19.96 2.78
N ASP A 19 -2.68 19.52 1.53
CA ASP A 19 -3.75 19.78 0.55
C ASP A 19 -4.96 18.85 0.70
N GLY A 20 -4.90 17.91 1.65
CA GLY A 20 -5.95 16.92 1.89
C GLY A 20 -5.84 15.65 1.07
N THR A 21 -4.82 15.51 0.21
CA THR A 21 -4.52 14.27 -0.50
C THR A 21 -3.84 13.24 0.41
N TYR A 22 -3.83 11.99 -0.03
CA TYR A 22 -3.25 10.87 0.70
C TYR A 22 -2.25 10.14 -0.17
N TRP A 23 -1.10 9.80 0.39
CA TRP A 23 -0.20 8.84 -0.21
C TRP A 23 0.07 7.67 0.72
N ALA A 24 0.46 6.55 0.11
CA ALA A 24 0.76 5.33 0.82
C ALA A 24 2.07 4.74 0.33
N GLU A 25 2.82 4.16 1.26
CA GLU A 25 3.98 3.31 0.98
C GLU A 25 3.86 1.97 1.72
N SER A 26 4.51 0.93 1.21
CA SER A 26 4.58 -0.35 1.91
C SER A 26 6.04 -0.73 2.19
N PRO A 27 6.43 -0.98 3.46
CA PRO A 27 7.72 -1.57 3.76
C PRO A 27 7.83 -3.03 3.28
N ASP A 28 6.70 -3.72 3.12
CA ASP A 28 6.64 -5.11 2.63
C ASP A 28 6.72 -5.19 1.09
N ALA A 29 6.33 -4.12 0.39
CA ALA A 29 6.50 -3.94 -1.05
C ALA A 29 7.35 -2.68 -1.32
N ALA A 30 8.64 -2.77 -1.00
CA ALA A 30 9.56 -1.65 -1.10
C ALA A 30 9.59 -1.06 -2.52
N GLY A 31 9.44 0.26 -2.62
CA GLY A 31 9.36 0.98 -3.89
C GLY A 31 7.94 1.15 -4.44
N CYS A 32 6.93 0.55 -3.83
CA CYS A 32 5.53 0.82 -4.15
C CYS A 32 5.04 2.07 -3.40
N PHE A 33 4.65 3.08 -4.18
CA PHE A 33 4.05 4.31 -3.71
C PHE A 33 2.79 4.60 -4.51
N THR A 34 1.74 5.04 -3.84
CA THR A 34 0.48 5.43 -4.48
C THR A 34 -0.05 6.70 -3.86
N VAL A 35 -0.75 7.51 -4.65
CA VAL A 35 -1.39 8.76 -4.21
C VAL A 35 -2.85 8.76 -4.66
N GLY A 36 -3.71 9.43 -3.92
CA GLY A 36 -5.14 9.56 -4.19
C GLY A 36 -5.77 10.69 -3.38
N GLU A 37 -6.95 11.12 -3.80
CA GLU A 37 -7.71 12.18 -3.12
C GLU A 37 -8.36 11.67 -1.83
N THR A 38 -8.55 10.36 -1.75
CA THR A 38 -9.16 9.70 -0.58
C THR A 38 -8.35 8.49 -0.14
N ILE A 39 -8.46 8.16 1.15
CA ILE A 39 -7.84 6.96 1.74
C ILE A 39 -8.20 5.70 0.94
N ASP A 40 -9.48 5.54 0.59
CA ASP A 40 -9.97 4.36 -0.12
C ASP A 40 -9.35 4.23 -1.52
N GLU A 41 -9.27 5.32 -2.26
CA GLU A 41 -8.61 5.35 -3.58
C GLU A 41 -7.12 5.01 -3.46
N THR A 42 -6.41 5.65 -2.52
CA THR A 42 -4.98 5.40 -2.30
C THR A 42 -4.73 3.93 -1.94
N LEU A 43 -5.55 3.35 -1.07
CA LEU A 43 -5.43 1.94 -0.67
C LEU A 43 -5.81 0.97 -1.80
N ARG A 44 -6.80 1.29 -2.65
CA ARG A 44 -7.11 0.46 -3.83
C ARG A 44 -5.95 0.44 -4.81
N SER A 45 -5.39 1.60 -5.12
CA SER A 45 -4.19 1.70 -5.97
C SER A 45 -3.03 0.92 -5.36
N MET A 46 -2.84 0.99 -4.04
CA MET A 46 -1.80 0.23 -3.35
C MET A 46 -2.00 -1.30 -3.49
N GLN A 47 -3.24 -1.80 -3.44
CA GLN A 47 -3.51 -3.22 -3.66
C GLN A 47 -3.04 -3.68 -5.05
N ASP A 48 -3.30 -2.89 -6.08
CA ASP A 48 -2.89 -3.22 -7.46
C ASP A 48 -1.39 -3.03 -7.69
N ALA A 49 -0.77 -2.02 -7.06
CA ALA A 49 0.68 -1.84 -7.08
C ALA A 49 1.40 -3.04 -6.44
N VAL A 50 0.92 -3.51 -5.29
CA VAL A 50 1.45 -4.69 -4.60
C VAL A 50 1.28 -5.95 -5.44
N ARG A 51 0.11 -6.14 -6.07
CA ARG A 51 -0.10 -7.28 -6.99
C ARG A 51 0.91 -7.28 -8.12
N THR A 52 1.10 -6.12 -8.74
CA THR A 52 2.09 -5.94 -9.81
C THR A 52 3.51 -6.25 -9.33
N HIS A 53 3.89 -5.76 -8.15
CA HIS A 53 5.22 -5.96 -7.56
C HIS A 53 5.54 -7.45 -7.33
N PHE A 54 4.55 -8.23 -6.90
CA PHE A 54 4.70 -9.66 -6.65
C PHE A 54 4.27 -10.56 -7.83
N GLU A 55 3.99 -9.97 -9.00
CA GLU A 55 3.53 -10.68 -10.20
C GLU A 55 2.26 -11.53 -9.95
N LEU A 56 1.33 -11.00 -9.15
CA LEU A 56 0.12 -11.69 -8.71
C LEU A 56 -1.06 -11.41 -9.65
N PRO A 57 -1.96 -12.40 -9.86
CA PRO A 57 -3.22 -12.17 -10.56
C PRO A 57 -4.10 -11.13 -9.85
N THR A 58 -4.87 -10.35 -10.62
CA THR A 58 -5.84 -9.37 -10.09
C THR A 58 -6.90 -10.00 -9.17
N ALA A 59 -7.21 -11.28 -9.35
CA ALA A 59 -8.13 -12.01 -8.48
C ALA A 59 -7.54 -12.37 -7.11
N THR A 60 -6.25 -12.12 -6.86
CA THR A 60 -5.58 -12.48 -5.61
C THR A 60 -6.11 -11.63 -4.47
N PRO A 61 -6.69 -12.22 -3.42
CA PRO A 61 -7.16 -11.47 -2.26
C PRO A 61 -5.95 -11.06 -1.41
N ILE A 62 -5.56 -9.79 -1.51
CA ILE A 62 -4.55 -9.17 -0.65
C ILE A 62 -5.27 -8.33 0.40
N ARG A 63 -4.88 -8.48 1.66
CA ARG A 63 -5.34 -7.60 2.74
C ARG A 63 -4.25 -6.57 3.02
N LEU A 64 -4.64 -5.30 2.99
CA LEU A 64 -3.80 -4.21 3.47
C LEU A 64 -4.10 -3.95 4.95
N GLU A 65 -3.06 -3.77 5.74
CA GLU A 65 -3.14 -3.27 7.12
C GLU A 65 -2.54 -1.86 7.11
N PRO A 66 -3.38 -0.82 6.96
CA PRO A 66 -2.93 0.56 6.96
C PRO A 66 -2.55 0.99 8.37
N ASP A 67 -1.29 1.36 8.55
CA ASP A 67 -0.78 2.09 9.68
C ASP A 67 -1.06 3.58 9.49
N LEU A 68 -2.02 4.08 10.26
CA LEU A 68 -2.44 5.48 10.31
C LEU A 68 -1.57 6.32 11.26
N SER A 69 -0.57 5.69 11.92
CA SER A 69 0.32 6.37 12.87
C SER A 69 1.42 7.17 12.18
N ALA A 70 1.60 6.98 10.88
CA ALA A 70 2.59 7.67 10.05
C ALA A 70 2.41 9.21 9.98
N LYS A 71 1.32 9.75 10.54
CA LYS A 71 1.12 11.20 10.77
C LYS A 71 2.20 11.87 11.65
N LEU A 72 3.06 11.11 12.33
CA LEU A 72 3.90 11.62 13.43
C LEU A 72 5.39 11.80 13.15
N SER A 73 5.89 11.59 11.92
CA SER A 73 7.35 11.68 11.64
C SER A 73 7.81 12.90 10.83
N LEU A 74 6.93 13.88 10.56
CA LEU A 74 7.28 15.11 9.83
C LEU A 74 7.22 16.39 10.70
N THR A 75 7.39 16.26 12.02
CA THR A 75 7.59 17.43 12.93
C THR A 75 9.01 17.45 13.49
#